data_AF-A0A438GM84-F1
#
_entry.id   AF-A0A438GM84-F1
#
_cell.length_a   1.000
_cell.length_b   1.000
_cell.length_c   1.000
_cell.angle_alpha   90.00
_cell.angle_beta   90.00
_cell.angle_gamma   90.00
#
_symmetry.space_group_name_H-M   'P 1'
#
loop_
_entity.id
_entity.type
_entity.pdbx_description
1 polymer ?
#
loop_
_entity_poly.entity_id
_entity_poly.type
_entity_poly.pdbx_seq_one_letter_code
_entity_poly.pdbx_strand_id
1 'polypeptide(L)'
;MGGIFSKKRDDEAPSVRINSQYAADLSSYEAACRLDPDLQSFDTNVQERTNRVINTLAVGVEVGVEVRSLSFDSLREVTDCLLEMNQEVVKVILECKKDIWKCKELFDLVEEYLITVSGL
;
A
#
# COMPACT_ATOMS: atom_id res chain seq x y z
N MET A 1 29.20 45.25 -8.53
CA MET A 1 28.30 44.59 -9.50
C MET A 1 28.29 43.11 -9.16
N GLY A 2 27.13 42.59 -8.78
CA GLY A 2 26.95 41.22 -8.27
C GLY A 2 26.76 40.18 -9.38
N GLY A 3 27.01 38.93 -9.03
CA GLY A 3 26.74 37.76 -9.84
C GLY A 3 26.82 36.51 -8.99
N ILE A 4 25.76 36.22 -8.24
CA ILE A 4 25.62 34.99 -7.44
C ILE A 4 24.97 33.96 -8.37
N PHE A 5 25.67 32.85 -8.62
CA PHE A 5 25.11 31.69 -9.30
C PHE A 5 24.02 31.05 -8.41
N SER A 6 22.77 31.13 -8.85
CA SER A 6 21.64 30.41 -8.24
C SER A 6 21.76 28.92 -8.52
N LYS A 7 22.18 28.14 -7.52
CA LYS A 7 21.96 26.70 -7.50
C LYS A 7 20.51 26.45 -7.10
N LYS A 8 19.67 26.07 -8.07
CA LYS A 8 18.31 25.56 -7.82
C LYS A 8 18.44 24.27 -7.02
N ARG A 9 17.70 24.21 -5.91
CA ARG A 9 17.54 23.02 -5.08
C ARG A 9 16.67 22.05 -5.87
N ASP A 10 17.18 20.83 -6.04
CA ASP A 10 16.39 19.72 -6.54
C ASP A 10 15.25 19.45 -5.54
N ASP A 11 14.02 19.42 -6.04
CA ASP A 11 12.84 18.93 -5.32
C ASP A 11 13.04 17.43 -5.04
N GLU A 12 13.67 17.11 -3.91
CA GLU A 12 13.74 15.75 -3.41
C GLU A 12 12.34 15.36 -2.91
N ALA A 13 11.70 14.44 -3.64
CA ALA A 13 10.48 13.77 -3.21
C ALA A 13 10.66 13.26 -1.76
N PRO A 14 9.59 13.22 -0.94
CA PRO A 14 9.71 12.81 0.45
C PRO A 14 10.34 11.41 0.51
N SER A 15 11.59 11.37 1.00
CA SER A 15 12.33 10.15 1.28
C SER A 15 11.58 9.41 2.38
N VAL A 16 10.74 8.46 1.98
CA VAL A 16 10.24 7.44 2.90
C VAL A 16 11.47 6.69 3.39
N ARG A 17 11.79 6.80 4.68
CA ARG A 17 12.87 6.00 5.29
C ARG A 17 12.47 4.53 5.22
N ILE A 18 12.84 3.88 4.13
CA ILE A 18 12.73 2.43 4.00
C ILE A 18 13.68 1.83 5.04
N ASN A 19 13.15 1.01 5.95
CA ASN A 19 13.99 0.21 6.85
C ASN A 19 14.98 -0.57 5.98
N SER A 20 16.29 -0.32 6.14
CA SER A 20 17.31 -0.82 5.20
C SER A 20 17.35 -2.34 5.08
N GLN A 21 16.73 -3.06 6.02
CA GLN A 21 16.59 -4.51 6.03
C GLN A 21 15.74 -5.04 4.87
N TYR A 22 14.80 -4.26 4.36
CA TYR A 22 13.87 -4.69 3.29
C TYR A 22 14.20 -4.09 1.92
N ALA A 23 15.27 -3.29 1.81
CA ALA A 23 15.58 -2.56 0.57
C ALA A 23 15.84 -3.49 -0.63
N ALA A 24 16.50 -4.63 -0.40
CA ALA A 24 16.77 -5.62 -1.44
C ALA A 24 15.48 -6.31 -1.90
N ASP A 25 14.64 -6.74 -0.95
CA ASP A 25 13.38 -7.41 -1.24
C ASP A 25 12.39 -6.48 -1.96
N LEU A 26 12.32 -5.21 -1.56
CA LEU A 26 11.50 -4.19 -2.23
C LEU A 26 11.99 -3.91 -3.65
N SER A 27 13.29 -3.82 -3.88
CA SER A 27 13.83 -3.66 -5.23
C SER A 27 13.57 -4.89 -6.11
N SER A 28 13.65 -6.09 -5.54
CA SER A 28 13.29 -7.34 -6.22
C SER A 28 11.81 -7.39 -6.55
N TYR A 29 10.93 -7.00 -5.62
CA TYR A 29 9.49 -6.89 -5.84
C TYR A 29 9.18 -5.90 -6.96
N GLU A 30 9.77 -4.71 -6.94
CA GLU A 30 9.59 -3.69 -7.99
C GLU A 30 10.03 -4.21 -9.37
N ALA A 31 11.12 -4.98 -9.41
CA ALA A 31 11.55 -5.65 -10.63
C ALA A 31 10.54 -6.72 -11.10
N ALA A 32 9.95 -7.49 -10.19
CA ALA A 32 8.91 -8.46 -10.51
C ALA A 32 7.63 -7.80 -11.06
N CYS A 33 7.20 -6.66 -10.50
CA CYS A 33 6.07 -5.89 -11.02
C CYS A 33 6.27 -5.42 -12.47
N ARG A 34 7.52 -5.22 -12.92
CA ARG A 34 7.80 -4.87 -14.32
C ARG A 34 7.70 -6.06 -15.28
N LEU A 35 7.76 -7.29 -14.76
CA LEU A 35 7.83 -8.52 -15.55
C LEU A 35 6.50 -9.28 -15.57
N ASP A 36 5.69 -9.14 -14.53
CA ASP A 36 4.42 -9.82 -14.36
C ASP A 36 3.25 -8.82 -14.45
N PRO A 37 2.44 -8.85 -15.53
CA PRO A 37 1.31 -7.94 -15.71
C PRO A 37 0.22 -8.05 -14.63
N ASP A 38 -0.01 -9.24 -14.08
CA ASP A 38 -1.02 -9.45 -13.05
C ASP A 38 -0.54 -8.84 -11.73
N LEU A 39 0.76 -9.02 -11.42
CA LEU A 39 1.39 -8.37 -10.28
C LEU A 39 1.45 -6.85 -10.42
N GLN A 40 1.71 -6.33 -11.63
CA GLN A 40 1.68 -4.89 -11.91
C GLN A 40 0.29 -4.28 -11.67
N SER A 41 -0.75 -4.97 -12.15
CA SER A 41 -2.14 -4.56 -11.96
C SER A 41 -2.50 -4.54 -10.48
N PHE A 42 -2.10 -5.58 -9.74
CA PHE A 42 -2.29 -5.64 -8.29
C PHE A 42 -1.61 -4.47 -7.57
N ASP A 43 -0.33 -4.21 -7.84
CA ASP A 43 0.43 -3.10 -7.24
C ASP A 43 -0.21 -1.74 -7.52
N THR A 44 -0.65 -1.51 -8.77
CA THR A 44 -1.34 -0.28 -9.16
C THR A 44 -2.65 -0.08 -8.38
N ASN A 45 -3.44 -1.15 -8.21
CA ASN A 45 -4.68 -1.09 -7.42
C ASN A 45 -4.42 -0.80 -5.94
N VAL A 46 -3.38 -1.42 -5.35
CA VAL A 46 -2.96 -1.14 -3.97
C VAL A 46 -2.54 0.32 -3.81
N GLN A 47 -1.75 0.85 -4.75
CA GLN A 47 -1.32 2.25 -4.73
C GLN A 47 -2.52 3.21 -4.85
N GLU A 48 -3.43 2.96 -5.80
CA GLU A 48 -4.63 3.77 -5.99
C GLU A 48 -5.49 3.83 -4.73
N ARG A 49 -5.81 2.67 -4.14
CA ARG A 49 -6.62 2.59 -2.92
C ARG A 49 -5.94 3.24 -1.73
N THR A 50 -4.62 3.07 -1.59
CA THR A 50 -3.85 3.72 -0.52
C THR A 50 -3.93 5.24 -0.65
N ASN A 51 -3.77 5.77 -1.87
CA ASN A 51 -3.92 7.20 -2.13
C ASN A 51 -5.35 7.68 -1.85
N ARG A 52 -6.38 6.89 -2.19
CA ARG A 52 -7.78 7.18 -1.89
C ARG A 52 -8.03 7.32 -0.39
N VAL A 53 -7.51 6.37 0.41
CA VAL A 53 -7.57 6.42 1.89
C VAL A 53 -6.83 7.65 2.43
N ILE A 54 -5.61 7.90 1.98
CA ILE A 54 -4.81 9.06 2.44
C ILE A 54 -5.56 10.35 2.17
N ASN A 55 -6.09 10.54 0.96
CA ASN A 55 -6.83 11.73 0.59
C ASN A 55 -8.08 11.89 1.44
N THR A 56 -8.84 10.82 1.65
CA THR A 56 -10.05 10.82 2.50
C THR A 56 -9.76 11.20 3.95
N LEU A 57 -8.62 10.73 4.50
CA LEU A 57 -8.20 11.06 5.86
C LEU A 57 -7.63 12.48 5.96
N ALA A 58 -6.98 12.98 4.90
CA ALA A 58 -6.38 14.32 4.85
C ALA A 58 -7.43 15.45 4.83
N VAL A 59 -8.68 15.18 4.38
CA VAL A 59 -9.79 16.15 4.39
C VAL A 59 -10.03 16.77 5.79
N GLY A 60 -9.70 16.06 6.87
CA GLY A 60 -9.81 16.56 8.24
C GLY A 60 -8.67 17.49 8.70
N VAL A 61 -7.57 17.58 7.95
CA VAL A 61 -6.32 18.27 8.36
C VAL A 61 -6.19 19.66 7.74
N GLU A 62 -6.92 19.98 6.67
CA GLU A 62 -6.79 21.27 5.96
C GLU A 62 -7.45 22.48 6.64
N VAL A 63 -8.27 22.28 7.69
CA VAL A 63 -8.93 23.39 8.41
C VAL A 63 -8.52 23.40 9.88
N GLY A 64 -7.33 23.95 10.15
CA GLY A 64 -6.94 24.49 11.46
C GLY A 64 -7.10 23.59 12.69
N VAL A 65 -6.05 22.82 13.01
CA VAL A 65 -5.59 22.35 14.35
C VAL A 65 -6.59 21.65 15.27
N GLU A 66 -7.84 21.41 14.88
CA GLU A 66 -8.72 20.47 15.57
C GLU A 66 -8.93 19.26 14.68
N VAL A 67 -8.47 18.07 15.14
CA VAL A 67 -8.83 16.78 14.54
C VAL A 67 -10.33 16.64 14.69
N ARG A 68 -11.10 17.16 13.73
CA ARG A 68 -12.53 16.87 13.63
C ARG A 68 -12.62 15.35 13.50
N SER A 69 -13.49 14.74 14.32
CA SER A 69 -13.81 13.32 14.21
C SER A 69 -14.01 12.96 12.74
N LEU A 70 -13.45 11.84 12.29
CA LEU A 70 -13.67 11.35 10.94
C LEU A 70 -15.18 11.32 10.65
N SER A 71 -15.57 11.83 9.49
CA SER A 71 -16.96 11.72 9.08
C SER A 71 -17.32 10.24 8.92
N PHE A 72 -18.60 9.92 9.08
CA PHE A 72 -19.09 8.58 8.80
C PHE A 72 -18.76 8.15 7.36
N ASP A 73 -18.82 9.09 6.42
CA ASP A 73 -18.46 8.85 5.01
C ASP A 73 -16.98 8.51 4.85
N SER A 74 -16.07 9.21 5.55
CA SER A 74 -14.64 8.88 5.55
C SER A 74 -14.37 7.51 6.15
N LEU A 75 -15.03 7.17 7.26
CA LEU A 75 -14.88 5.85 7.90
C LEU A 75 -15.39 4.73 6.99
N ARG A 76 -16.54 4.95 6.35
CA ARG A 76 -17.12 4.03 5.38
C ARG A 76 -16.17 3.82 4.20
N GLU A 77 -15.67 4.89 3.60
CA GLU A 77 -14.75 4.83 2.47
C GLU A 77 -13.46 4.05 2.79
N VAL A 78 -12.88 4.26 3.97
CA VAL A 78 -11.72 3.49 4.44
C VAL A 78 -12.07 2.01 4.63
N THR A 79 -13.23 1.72 5.20
CA THR A 79 -13.70 0.34 5.41
C THR A 79 -13.93 -0.36 4.07
N ASP A 80 -14.54 0.32 3.10
CA ASP A 80 -14.79 -0.18 1.75
C ASP A 80 -13.45 -0.46 1.03
N CYS A 81 -12.46 0.45 1.13
CA CYS A 81 -11.10 0.21 0.59
C CYS A 81 -10.46 -1.06 1.16
N LEU A 82 -10.54 -1.25 2.49
CA LEU A 82 -9.99 -2.43 3.17
C LEU A 82 -10.68 -3.72 2.69
N LEU A 83 -12.01 -3.69 2.53
CA LEU A 83 -12.75 -4.83 2.02
C LEU A 83 -12.37 -5.17 0.58
N GLU A 84 -12.25 -4.18 -0.29
CA GLU A 84 -11.82 -4.36 -1.68
C GLU A 84 -10.41 -4.99 -1.76
N MET A 85 -9.45 -4.49 -0.97
CA MET A 85 -8.11 -5.07 -0.89
C MET A 85 -8.15 -6.53 -0.44
N ASN A 86 -8.92 -6.83 0.61
CA ASN A 86 -9.03 -8.19 1.13
C ASN A 86 -9.63 -9.16 0.10
N GLN A 87 -10.60 -8.70 -0.69
CA GLN A 87 -11.19 -9.51 -1.77
C GLN A 87 -10.16 -9.85 -2.86
N GLU A 88 -9.31 -8.90 -3.23
CA GLU A 88 -8.25 -9.14 -4.21
C GLU A 88 -7.20 -10.12 -3.71
N VAL A 89 -6.78 -10.00 -2.44
CA VAL A 89 -5.84 -10.96 -1.85
C VAL A 89 -6.44 -12.37 -1.82
N VAL A 90 -7.71 -12.51 -1.44
CA VAL A 90 -8.41 -13.82 -1.48
C VAL A 90 -8.47 -14.38 -2.90
N LYS A 91 -8.68 -13.53 -3.91
CA LYS A 91 -8.66 -13.94 -5.31
C LYS A 91 -7.29 -14.52 -5.71
N VAL A 92 -6.20 -13.82 -5.39
CA VAL A 92 -4.82 -14.31 -5.64
C VAL A 92 -4.56 -15.63 -4.92
N ILE A 93 -4.97 -15.76 -3.66
CA ILE A 93 -4.84 -17.00 -2.89
C ILE A 93 -5.57 -18.16 -3.58
N LEU A 94 -6.78 -17.94 -4.08
CA LEU A 94 -7.56 -18.96 -4.78
C LEU A 94 -6.94 -19.37 -6.12
N GLU A 95 -6.38 -18.42 -6.87
CA GLU A 95 -5.67 -18.67 -8.12
C GLU A 95 -4.38 -19.48 -7.89
N CYS A 96 -3.64 -19.18 -6.82
CA CYS A 96 -2.39 -19.87 -6.44
C CYS A 96 -2.59 -21.11 -5.55
N LYS A 97 -3.83 -21.53 -5.30
CA LYS A 97 -4.18 -22.54 -4.27
C LYS A 97 -3.35 -23.84 -4.33
N LYS A 98 -3.05 -24.33 -5.53
CA LYS A 98 -2.28 -25.56 -5.72
C LYS A 98 -0.83 -25.41 -5.29
N ASP A 99 -0.24 -24.24 -5.48
CA ASP A 99 1.17 -23.99 -5.18
C ASP A 99 1.35 -23.62 -3.70
N ILE A 100 0.37 -22.90 -3.14
CA ILE A 100 0.25 -22.67 -1.69
C ILE A 100 0.23 -24.00 -0.94
N TRP A 101 -0.59 -24.98 -1.36
CA TRP A 101 -0.65 -26.28 -0.68
C TRP A 101 0.61 -27.14 -0.81
N LYS A 102 1.53 -26.83 -1.73
CA LYS A 102 2.82 -27.53 -1.86
C LYS A 102 3.90 -26.92 -0.99
N CYS A 103 3.73 -25.66 -0.56
CA CYS A 103 4.71 -24.93 0.23
C CYS A 103 4.14 -24.63 1.62
N LYS A 104 4.66 -25.32 2.64
CA LYS A 104 4.19 -25.15 4.01
C LYS A 104 4.25 -23.69 4.48
N GLU A 105 5.34 -22.99 4.17
CA GLU A 105 5.51 -21.59 4.56
C GLU A 105 4.44 -20.66 3.95
N LEU A 106 4.07 -20.89 2.68
CA LEU A 106 2.98 -20.14 2.04
C LEU A 106 1.61 -20.49 2.62
N PHE A 107 1.41 -21.74 3.00
CA PHE A 107 0.18 -22.16 3.66
C PHE A 107 0.02 -21.50 5.03
N ASP A 108 1.06 -21.55 5.85
CA ASP A 108 1.09 -20.94 7.20
C ASP A 108 0.87 -19.41 7.10
N LEU A 109 1.48 -18.74 6.09
CA LEU A 109 1.27 -17.32 5.82
C LEU A 109 -0.20 -17.00 5.45
N VAL A 110 -0.84 -17.83 4.63
CA VAL A 110 -2.26 -17.65 4.27
C VAL A 110 -3.17 -17.87 5.47
N GLU A 111 -2.86 -18.84 6.32
CA GLU A 111 -3.60 -19.09 7.57
C GLU A 111 -3.51 -17.88 8.51
N GLU A 112 -2.30 -17.35 8.74
CA GLU A 112 -2.09 -16.14 9.56
C GLU A 112 -2.82 -14.92 8.99
N TYR A 113 -2.78 -14.73 7.67
CA TYR A 113 -3.52 -13.66 7.00
C TYR A 113 -5.03 -13.80 7.25
N LEU A 114 -5.59 -15.00 7.04
CA LEU A 114 -7.03 -15.26 7.23
C LEU A 114 -7.47 -15.08 8.69
N ILE A 115 -6.66 -15.51 9.65
CA ILE A 115 -6.85 -15.25 11.08
C ILE A 115 -6.92 -13.74 11.34
N THR A 116 -5.93 -13.00 10.83
CA THR A 116 -5.83 -11.55 11.02
C THR A 116 -7.05 -10.79 10.48
N VAL A 117 -7.51 -11.13 9.26
CA VAL A 117 -8.65 -10.43 8.64
C VAL A 117 -10.02 -10.91 9.14
N SER A 118 -10.12 -12.14 9.65
CA SER A 118 -11.37 -12.68 10.22
C SER A 118 -11.57 -12.30 11.68
N GLY A 119 -10.50 -11.88 12.37
CA GLY A 119 -10.54 -11.49 13.78
C GLY A 119 -10.84 -12.64 14.74
N LEU A 120 -10.57 -13.88 14.31
CA LEU A 120 -10.75 -15.12 15.08
C LEU A 120 -9.45 -15.58 15.74
#